data_AF-A0A2V9AD89-F1
#
_entry.id   AF-A0A2V9AD89-F1
#
_cell.length_a   1.000
_cell.length_b   1.000
_cell.length_c   1.000
_cell.angle_alpha   90.00
_cell.angle_beta   90.00
_cell.angle_gamma   90.00
#
_symmetry.space_group_name_H-M   'P 1'
#
loop_
_entity.id
_entity.type
_entity.pdbx_description
1 polymer ?
#
loop_
_entity_poly.entity_id
_entity_poly.type
_entity_poly.pdbx_seq_one_letter_code
_entity_poly.pdbx_strand_id
1 'polypeptide(L)'
;MEENRENQEIQKESGWESGLSGINRWLVIGAVALLIAAGVAFGYGYRQQLTVGHLTAQQSVATATIDQLQNQLNNVNAKLNDMAAAQQAAAQEAEQKKARAAAAAKHGAPVDKRYKQLQAQLEDQEKQLKDTQDLVAKNRTELETSLSSTKDELNGSIAKTHDDLVVLQRRGERDYFEFDLSKSKQFQRFGPLTLSLRRTDAKHMNYDLMMVVDDNQLNKKRVNLYEPIWIHAESSGQPVQIVVNKIGRNEVHGYISAPKYKESELAAASASPATLTPVSDKTQTDPNRPNQQPDQPQTQQPPTPQTPPPQPESPRPQL
;
A
#
# COMPACT_ATOMS: atom_id res chain seq x y z
N MET A 1 28.96 -75.36 14.08
CA MET A 1 27.72 -74.77 14.60
C MET A 1 28.06 -73.32 14.90
N GLU A 2 28.15 -72.51 13.83
CA GLU A 2 27.05 -71.68 13.28
C GLU A 2 27.03 -70.36 14.05
N GLU A 3 27.57 -69.26 13.51
CA GLU A 3 27.07 -68.43 12.40
C GLU A 3 25.82 -67.61 12.76
N ASN A 4 25.90 -66.30 12.47
CA ASN A 4 24.81 -65.32 12.33
C ASN A 4 24.08 -64.87 13.59
N ARG A 5 23.61 -63.63 13.75
CA ARG A 5 23.84 -62.31 13.15
C ARG A 5 22.83 -61.41 13.88
N GLU A 6 23.19 -60.15 14.03
CA GLU A 6 22.28 -58.98 14.06
C GLU A 6 21.47 -58.61 15.31
N ASN A 7 21.73 -57.35 15.70
CA ASN A 7 20.82 -56.30 16.22
C ASN A 7 20.37 -56.42 17.69
N GLN A 8 20.47 -55.42 18.56
CA GLN A 8 20.93 -54.02 18.66
C GLN A 8 21.18 -53.84 20.19
N GLU A 9 22.08 -53.03 20.73
CA GLU A 9 22.05 -51.57 20.78
C GLU A 9 23.42 -51.12 21.31
N ILE A 10 24.16 -50.33 20.53
CA ILE A 10 25.35 -49.64 21.02
C ILE A 10 24.88 -48.25 21.46
N GLN A 11 24.54 -48.13 22.74
CA GLN A 11 24.72 -46.84 23.43
C GLN A 11 26.23 -46.61 23.55
N LYS A 12 26.76 -45.70 22.73
CA LYS A 12 28.05 -45.08 22.97
C LYS A 12 27.83 -43.63 23.29
N GLU A 13 27.92 -43.35 24.58
CA GLU A 13 28.31 -42.06 25.10
C GLU A 13 29.63 -41.65 24.44
N SER A 14 29.67 -40.43 23.90
CA SER A 14 30.92 -39.72 23.63
C SER A 14 30.75 -38.30 24.14
N GLY A 15 31.26 -38.08 25.35
CA GLY A 15 31.38 -36.77 25.95
C GLY A 15 32.28 -35.86 25.11
N TRP A 16 31.94 -34.58 25.17
CA TRP A 16 32.93 -33.52 25.03
C TRP A 16 33.09 -32.93 26.42
N GLU A 17 34.13 -33.38 27.11
CA GLU A 17 34.67 -32.68 28.26
C GLU A 17 35.29 -31.36 27.77
N SER A 18 34.80 -30.24 28.27
CA SER A 18 35.56 -29.00 28.31
C SER A 18 35.98 -28.76 29.75
N GLY A 19 37.19 -29.22 30.07
CA GLY A 19 37.91 -28.82 31.27
C GLY A 19 38.32 -27.35 31.15
N LEU A 20 37.81 -26.53 32.07
CA LEU A 20 38.47 -25.33 32.57
C LEU A 20 38.14 -25.24 34.06
N SER A 21 39.15 -25.57 34.83
CA SER A 21 39.19 -25.63 36.28
C SER A 21 38.91 -24.25 36.89
N GLY A 22 38.05 -24.21 37.92
CA GLY A 22 38.05 -23.14 38.92
C GLY A 22 37.27 -21.86 38.64
N ILE A 23 36.43 -21.78 37.60
CA ILE A 23 35.62 -20.56 37.34
C ILE A 23 34.15 -20.87 37.59
N ASN A 24 33.55 -20.13 38.54
CA ASN A 24 32.15 -20.28 38.96
C ASN A 24 31.24 -20.47 37.74
N ARG A 25 30.61 -21.64 37.63
CA ARG A 25 29.71 -21.99 36.51
C ARG A 25 28.62 -20.92 36.29
N TRP A 26 28.23 -20.23 37.36
CA TRP A 26 27.34 -19.06 37.31
C TRP A 26 27.89 -17.86 36.53
N LEU A 27 29.20 -17.59 36.60
CA LEU A 27 29.84 -16.54 35.80
C LEU A 27 29.91 -16.91 34.31
N VAL A 28 30.15 -18.18 33.99
CA VAL A 28 30.16 -18.66 32.60
C VAL A 28 28.75 -18.58 32.01
N ILE A 29 27.72 -19.00 32.76
CA ILE A 29 26.32 -18.88 32.34
C ILE A 29 25.93 -17.41 32.16
N GLY A 30 26.35 -16.53 33.07
CA GLY A 30 26.12 -15.09 32.97
C GLY A 30 26.77 -14.47 31.73
N ALA A 31 28.02 -14.85 31.42
CA ALA A 31 28.73 -14.36 30.24
C ALA A 31 28.10 -14.85 28.93
N VAL A 32 27.65 -16.10 28.87
CA VAL A 32 26.95 -16.65 27.70
C VAL A 32 25.58 -15.97 27.51
N ALA A 33 24.84 -15.72 28.59
CA ALA A 33 23.58 -14.99 28.52
C ALA A 33 23.76 -13.55 28.02
N LEU A 34 24.83 -12.87 28.42
CA LEU A 34 25.18 -11.54 27.92
C LEU A 34 25.57 -11.54 26.45
N LEU A 35 26.33 -12.53 25.98
CA LEU A 35 26.67 -12.66 24.56
C LEU A 35 25.45 -12.95 23.68
N ILE A 36 24.51 -13.77 24.16
CA ILE A 36 23.24 -14.02 23.46
C ILE A 36 22.39 -12.74 23.45
N ALA A 37 22.29 -12.02 24.56
CA ALA A 37 21.57 -10.74 24.62
C ALA A 37 22.19 -9.68 23.69
N ALA A 38 23.52 -9.59 23.64
CA ALA A 38 24.24 -8.71 22.73
C ALA A 38 24.04 -9.12 21.26
N GLY A 39 24.07 -10.42 20.94
CA GLY A 39 23.81 -10.94 19.60
C GLY A 39 22.36 -10.73 19.14
N VAL A 40 21.38 -10.84 20.06
CA VAL A 40 19.97 -10.52 19.80
C VAL A 40 19.80 -9.02 19.61
N ALA A 41 20.43 -8.18 20.44
CA ALA A 41 20.39 -6.72 20.28
C ALA A 41 21.04 -6.26 18.96
N PHE A 42 22.19 -6.84 18.61
CA PHE A 42 22.89 -6.55 17.35
C PHE A 42 22.13 -7.10 16.14
N GLY A 43 21.53 -8.29 16.26
CA GLY A 43 20.69 -8.90 15.22
C GLY A 43 19.38 -8.14 14.98
N TYR A 44 18.78 -7.57 16.03
CA TYR A 44 17.64 -6.66 15.91
C TYR A 44 18.04 -5.30 15.32
N GLY A 45 19.19 -4.73 15.73
CA GLY A 45 19.72 -3.50 15.15
C GLY A 45 20.04 -3.63 13.65
N TYR A 46 20.59 -4.77 13.24
CA TYR A 46 20.93 -5.04 11.84
C TYR A 46 19.70 -5.38 10.97
N ARG A 47 18.67 -6.00 11.56
CA ARG A 47 17.37 -6.26 10.91
C ARG A 47 16.54 -4.98 10.69
N GLN A 48 16.78 -3.94 11.49
CA GLN A 48 16.12 -2.66 11.31
C GLN A 48 16.69 -1.91 10.10
N GLN A 49 17.99 -2.05 9.81
CA GLN A 49 18.69 -1.31 8.75
C GLN A 49 18.32 -1.73 7.30
N LEU A 50 17.77 -2.93 7.09
CA LEU A 50 17.43 -3.43 5.75
C LEU A 50 16.00 -3.07 5.28
N THR A 51 15.13 -2.59 6.19
CA THR A 51 13.75 -2.19 5.87
C THR A 51 13.54 -0.66 5.92
N VAL A 52 14.61 0.13 6.10
CA VAL A 52 14.53 1.61 6.09
C VAL A 52 14.81 2.23 4.72
N GLY A 53 15.11 1.45 3.69
CA GLY A 53 15.47 2.00 2.37
C GLY A 53 14.33 2.71 1.62
N HIS A 54 13.07 2.32 1.84
CA HIS A 54 11.94 2.84 1.05
C HIS A 54 11.17 3.97 1.76
N LEU A 55 11.09 3.99 3.10
CA LEU A 55 10.53 5.14 3.83
C LEU A 55 11.54 6.28 3.97
N THR A 56 12.84 5.99 4.08
CA THR A 56 13.88 7.03 4.08
C THR A 56 14.05 7.65 2.69
N ALA A 57 13.70 6.97 1.59
CA ALA A 57 13.67 7.61 0.27
C ALA A 57 12.60 8.72 0.20
N GLN A 58 11.38 8.45 0.66
CA GLN A 58 10.31 9.45 0.67
C GLN A 58 10.57 10.57 1.70
N GLN A 59 11.15 10.23 2.86
CA GLN A 59 11.50 11.21 3.87
C GLN A 59 12.73 12.04 3.48
N SER A 60 13.70 11.47 2.75
CA SER A 60 14.85 12.21 2.23
C SER A 60 14.46 13.20 1.14
N VAL A 61 13.49 12.84 0.27
CA VAL A 61 12.95 13.77 -0.72
C VAL A 61 12.13 14.85 -0.03
N ALA A 62 11.33 14.52 0.98
CA ALA A 62 10.58 15.51 1.75
C ALA A 62 11.51 16.46 2.54
N THR A 63 12.55 15.94 3.19
CA THR A 63 13.54 16.74 3.93
C THR A 63 14.39 17.58 2.98
N ALA A 64 14.87 17.03 1.86
CA ALA A 64 15.59 17.80 0.85
C ALA A 64 14.72 18.90 0.22
N THR A 65 13.43 18.63 0.03
CA THR A 65 12.46 19.64 -0.45
C THR A 65 12.25 20.73 0.59
N ILE A 66 12.15 20.38 1.88
CA ILE A 66 12.03 21.34 2.98
C ILE A 66 13.31 22.18 3.12
N ASP A 67 14.49 21.58 3.02
CA ASP A 67 15.78 22.30 3.04
C ASP A 67 15.92 23.23 1.82
N GLN A 68 15.47 22.78 0.64
CA GLN A 68 15.47 23.60 -0.57
C GLN A 68 14.49 24.78 -0.44
N LEU A 69 13.30 24.56 0.12
CA LEU A 69 12.35 25.65 0.42
C LEU A 69 12.91 26.62 1.47
N GLN A 70 13.57 26.13 2.52
CA GLN A 70 14.18 26.98 3.54
C GLN A 70 15.32 27.81 2.96
N ASN A 71 16.17 27.23 2.12
CA ASN A 71 17.22 27.98 1.43
C ASN A 71 16.63 29.01 0.44
N GLN A 72 15.56 28.67 -0.27
CA GLN A 72 14.87 29.64 -1.13
C GLN A 72 14.25 30.79 -0.33
N LEU A 73 13.61 30.50 0.81
CA LEU A 73 13.06 31.52 1.70
C LEU A 73 14.16 32.42 2.30
N ASN A 74 15.28 31.85 2.72
CA ASN A 74 16.42 32.62 3.21
C ASN A 74 17.01 33.52 2.13
N ASN A 75 17.12 33.03 0.90
CA ASN A 75 17.66 33.79 -0.22
C ASN A 75 16.70 34.92 -0.66
N VAL A 76 15.40 34.66 -0.67
CA VAL A 76 14.37 35.68 -0.91
C VAL A 76 14.37 36.72 0.21
N ASN A 77 14.47 36.30 1.47
CA ASN A 77 14.50 37.19 2.62
C ASN A 77 15.77 38.05 2.65
N ALA A 78 16.92 37.47 2.31
CA ALA A 78 18.17 38.21 2.13
C ALA A 78 18.06 39.23 1.01
N LYS A 79 17.52 38.84 -0.15
CA LYS A 79 17.31 39.74 -1.29
C LYS A 79 16.31 40.86 -1.00
N LEU A 80 15.27 40.58 -0.21
CA LEU A 80 14.33 41.59 0.27
C LEU A 80 14.99 42.57 1.24
N ASN A 81 15.84 42.07 2.14
CA ASN A 81 16.56 42.90 3.09
C ASN A 81 17.64 43.76 2.39
N ASP A 82 18.34 43.21 1.40
CA ASP A 82 19.25 43.96 0.53
C ASP A 82 18.51 45.03 -0.27
N MET A 83 17.33 44.71 -0.79
CA MET A 83 16.51 45.69 -1.50
C MET A 83 16.00 46.79 -0.58
N ALA A 84 15.55 46.44 0.64
CA ALA A 84 15.14 47.41 1.64
C ALA A 84 16.31 48.28 2.10
N ALA A 85 17.51 47.70 2.28
CA ALA A 85 18.73 48.44 2.62
C ALA A 85 19.18 49.33 1.47
N ALA A 86 19.13 48.87 0.22
CA ALA A 86 19.43 49.66 -0.97
C ALA A 86 18.42 50.79 -1.17
N GLN A 87 17.14 50.56 -0.85
CA GLN A 87 16.08 51.55 -0.95
C GLN A 87 16.19 52.60 0.18
N GLN A 88 16.57 52.18 1.39
CA GLN A 88 16.88 53.10 2.49
C GLN A 88 18.17 53.88 2.24
N ALA A 89 19.20 53.26 1.70
CA ALA A 89 20.44 53.93 1.30
C ALA A 89 20.19 54.92 0.15
N ALA A 90 19.36 54.56 -0.83
CA ALA A 90 18.93 55.48 -1.89
C ALA A 90 18.09 56.64 -1.35
N ALA A 91 17.23 56.41 -0.36
CA ALA A 91 16.47 57.46 0.31
C ALA A 91 17.38 58.40 1.13
N GLN A 92 18.33 57.85 1.89
CA GLN A 92 19.32 58.63 2.64
C GLN A 92 20.28 59.39 1.73
N GLU A 93 20.70 58.80 0.61
CA GLU A 93 21.48 59.49 -0.42
C GLU A 93 20.67 60.58 -1.11
N ALA A 94 19.38 60.37 -1.37
CA ALA A 94 18.50 61.40 -1.91
C ALA A 94 18.32 62.57 -0.93
N GLU A 95 18.25 62.28 0.37
CA GLU A 95 18.11 63.27 1.44
C GLU A 95 19.42 64.02 1.70
N GLN A 96 20.56 63.32 1.69
CA GLN A 96 21.90 63.94 1.73
C GLN A 96 22.22 64.72 0.44
N LYS A 97 21.79 64.25 -0.74
CA LYS A 97 21.91 65.00 -2.00
C LYS A 97 20.99 66.22 -1.98
N LYS A 98 19.80 66.16 -1.40
CA LYS A 98 18.94 67.34 -1.16
C LYS A 98 19.58 68.33 -0.18
N ALA A 99 20.17 67.86 0.93
CA ALA A 99 20.86 68.70 1.90
C ALA A 99 22.13 69.35 1.32
N ARG A 100 22.94 68.60 0.54
CA ARG A 100 24.11 69.12 -0.18
C ARG A 100 23.74 70.01 -1.36
N ALA A 101 22.65 69.73 -2.08
CA ALA A 101 22.14 70.61 -3.13
C ALA A 101 21.59 71.92 -2.57
N ALA A 102 20.96 71.90 -1.38
CA ALA A 102 20.56 73.11 -0.68
C ALA A 102 21.76 73.94 -0.19
N ALA A 103 22.87 73.28 0.19
CA ALA A 103 24.12 73.96 0.54
C ALA A 103 24.91 74.47 -0.69
N ALA A 104 24.88 73.74 -1.80
CA ALA A 104 25.57 74.09 -3.06
C ALA A 104 24.77 75.05 -3.95
N ALA A 105 23.46 75.20 -3.75
CA ALA A 105 22.62 76.18 -4.46
C ALA A 105 23.00 77.65 -4.18
N LYS A 106 23.99 77.90 -3.33
CA LYS A 106 24.64 79.22 -3.21
C LYS A 106 25.66 79.52 -4.32
N HIS A 107 26.01 78.58 -5.19
CA HIS A 107 26.85 78.84 -6.36
C HIS A 107 26.24 78.20 -7.62
N GLY A 108 25.75 79.06 -8.51
CA GLY A 108 25.01 78.67 -9.71
C GLY A 108 25.84 77.92 -10.75
N ALA A 109 25.21 76.92 -11.36
CA ALA A 109 25.58 76.28 -12.63
C ALA A 109 24.34 75.56 -13.24
N PRO A 110 24.30 75.34 -14.57
CA PRO A 110 23.11 75.52 -15.39
C PRO A 110 22.12 74.34 -15.35
N VAL A 111 20.84 74.69 -15.40
CA VAL A 111 19.67 73.83 -15.27
C VAL A 111 19.61 72.73 -16.37
N ASP A 112 20.23 72.94 -17.52
CA ASP A 112 20.16 72.05 -18.68
C ASP A 112 20.74 70.64 -18.49
N LYS A 113 21.87 70.49 -17.78
CA LYS A 113 22.49 69.15 -17.60
C LYS A 113 21.65 68.25 -16.69
N ARG A 114 21.00 68.84 -15.68
CA ARG A 114 20.19 68.12 -14.69
C ARG A 114 18.88 67.63 -15.30
N TYR A 115 18.30 68.41 -16.22
CA TYR A 115 17.09 68.02 -16.96
C TYR A 115 17.36 66.80 -17.86
N LYS A 116 18.46 66.80 -18.63
CA LYS A 116 18.85 65.65 -19.45
C LYS A 116 19.10 64.37 -18.64
N GLN A 117 19.67 64.51 -17.45
CA GLN A 117 19.96 63.38 -16.57
C GLN A 117 18.72 62.82 -15.85
N LEU A 118 17.71 63.65 -15.64
CA LEU A 118 16.40 63.23 -15.14
C LEU A 118 15.60 62.51 -16.25
N GLN A 119 15.70 63.01 -17.48
CA GLN A 119 15.06 62.39 -18.65
C GLN A 119 15.61 60.99 -18.91
N ALA A 120 16.94 60.82 -18.90
CA ALA A 120 17.57 59.51 -19.03
C ALA A 120 17.19 58.53 -17.90
N GLN A 121 17.00 59.02 -16.66
CA GLN A 121 16.56 58.19 -15.54
C GLN A 121 15.09 57.77 -15.67
N LEU A 122 14.22 58.63 -16.21
CA LEU A 122 12.83 58.28 -16.47
C LEU A 122 12.72 57.23 -17.58
N GLU A 123 13.53 57.35 -18.63
CA GLU A 123 13.59 56.35 -19.70
C GLU A 123 14.09 54.98 -19.18
N ASP A 124 15.07 54.97 -18.29
CA ASP A 124 15.57 53.72 -17.68
C ASP A 124 14.53 53.11 -16.72
N GLN A 125 13.85 53.94 -15.93
CA GLN A 125 12.76 53.49 -15.05
C GLN A 125 11.58 52.93 -15.83
N GLU A 126 11.18 53.56 -16.93
CA GLU A 126 10.09 53.09 -17.79
C GLU A 126 10.43 51.72 -18.39
N LYS A 127 11.69 51.54 -18.80
CA LYS A 127 12.19 50.26 -19.31
C LYS A 127 12.18 49.17 -18.24
N GLN A 128 12.64 49.46 -17.03
CA GLN A 128 12.61 48.51 -15.90
C GLN A 128 11.18 48.15 -15.50
N LEU A 129 10.26 49.11 -15.52
CA LEU A 129 8.85 48.86 -15.21
C LEU A 129 8.21 47.95 -16.26
N LYS A 130 8.55 48.13 -17.53
CA LYS A 130 8.10 47.27 -18.64
C LYS A 130 8.67 45.85 -18.53
N ASP A 131 9.96 45.72 -18.23
CA ASP A 131 10.62 44.43 -18.03
C ASP A 131 10.01 43.65 -16.84
N THR A 132 9.78 44.35 -15.73
CA THR A 132 9.11 43.79 -14.55
C THR A 132 7.69 43.32 -14.88
N GLN A 133 6.96 44.11 -15.67
CA GLN A 133 5.59 43.76 -16.08
C GLN A 133 5.57 42.50 -16.97
N ASP A 134 6.54 42.36 -17.88
CA ASP A 134 6.70 41.20 -18.74
C ASP A 134 7.05 39.93 -17.92
N LEU A 135 7.95 40.07 -16.94
CA LEU A 135 8.29 39.01 -15.99
C LEU A 135 7.09 38.56 -15.16
N VAL A 136 6.26 39.48 -14.67
CA VAL A 136 5.04 39.15 -13.93
C VAL A 136 4.02 38.46 -14.82
N ALA A 137 3.86 38.92 -16.07
CA ALA A 137 2.98 38.29 -17.04
C ALA A 137 3.43 36.85 -17.36
N LYS A 138 4.73 36.65 -17.62
CA LYS A 138 5.32 35.32 -17.85
C LYS A 138 5.13 34.39 -16.66
N ASN A 139 5.48 34.84 -15.44
CA ASN A 139 5.29 34.03 -14.24
C ASN A 139 3.82 33.64 -14.03
N ARG A 140 2.88 34.56 -14.32
CA ARG A 140 1.45 34.26 -14.23
C ARG A 140 1.04 33.17 -15.22
N THR A 141 1.49 33.25 -16.47
CA THR A 141 1.21 32.24 -17.50
C THR A 141 1.84 30.89 -17.15
N GLU A 142 3.06 30.87 -16.65
CA GLU A 142 3.75 29.65 -16.21
C GLU A 142 3.06 29.00 -15.00
N LEU A 143 2.63 29.80 -14.01
CA LEU A 143 1.82 29.30 -12.90
C LEU A 143 0.49 28.72 -13.38
N GLU A 144 -0.22 29.42 -14.26
CA GLU A 144 -1.50 28.97 -14.78
C GLU A 144 -1.36 27.65 -15.55
N THR A 145 -0.32 27.53 -16.37
CA THR A 145 0.00 26.29 -17.12
C THR A 145 0.41 25.14 -16.19
N SER A 146 1.18 25.43 -15.14
CA SER A 146 1.59 24.43 -14.15
C SER A 146 0.38 23.94 -13.34
N LEU A 147 -0.49 24.86 -12.94
CA LEU A 147 -1.72 24.55 -12.22
C LEU A 147 -2.71 23.78 -13.08
N SER A 148 -2.86 24.12 -14.37
CA SER A 148 -3.72 23.36 -15.28
C SER A 148 -3.18 21.94 -15.48
N SER A 149 -1.88 21.79 -15.72
CA SER A 149 -1.23 20.48 -15.89
C SER A 149 -1.39 19.61 -14.65
N THR A 150 -1.12 20.17 -13.46
CA THR A 150 -1.31 19.45 -12.18
C THR A 150 -2.78 19.08 -11.97
N LYS A 151 -3.70 19.97 -12.33
CA LYS A 151 -5.14 19.72 -12.24
C LYS A 151 -5.58 18.63 -13.21
N ASP A 152 -5.05 18.57 -14.43
CA ASP A 152 -5.34 17.52 -15.39
C ASP A 152 -4.75 16.17 -14.97
N GLU A 153 -3.55 16.12 -14.39
CA GLU A 153 -2.96 14.90 -13.84
C GLU A 153 -3.75 14.37 -12.63
N LEU A 154 -4.14 15.25 -11.70
CA LEU A 154 -4.98 14.90 -10.56
C LEU A 154 -6.40 14.49 -10.99
N ASN A 155 -6.92 15.10 -12.05
CA ASN A 155 -8.23 14.77 -12.60
C ASN A 155 -8.20 13.50 -13.46
N GLY A 156 -7.06 13.16 -14.07
CA GLY A 156 -6.84 11.88 -14.76
C GLY A 156 -6.74 10.69 -13.81
N SER A 157 -6.42 10.93 -12.52
CA SER A 157 -6.34 9.92 -11.48
C SER A 157 -7.64 9.76 -10.66
N ILE A 158 -8.65 10.61 -10.90
CA ILE A 158 -9.98 10.52 -10.27
C ILE A 158 -11.02 10.32 -11.38
N ALA A 159 -11.54 9.10 -11.48
CA ALA A 159 -12.51 8.65 -12.47
C ALA A 159 -13.63 9.67 -12.76
N LYS A 160 -13.70 10.17 -14.00
CA LYS A 160 -14.81 10.99 -14.51
C LYS A 160 -15.83 10.19 -15.35
N THR A 161 -15.52 8.96 -15.73
CA THR A 161 -16.40 8.12 -16.55
C THR A 161 -17.17 7.13 -15.68
N HIS A 162 -18.40 6.79 -16.08
CA HIS A 162 -19.25 5.86 -15.33
C HIS A 162 -18.60 4.47 -15.20
N ASP A 163 -17.94 3.99 -16.26
CA ASP A 163 -17.20 2.72 -16.23
C ASP A 163 -16.03 2.73 -15.25
N ASP A 164 -15.24 3.81 -15.20
CA ASP A 164 -14.15 3.92 -14.21
C ASP A 164 -14.70 4.04 -12.78
N LEU A 165 -15.84 4.71 -12.59
CA LEU A 165 -16.53 4.77 -11.30
C LEU A 165 -17.04 3.38 -10.87
N VAL A 166 -17.57 2.59 -11.79
CA VAL A 166 -18.00 1.21 -11.54
C VAL A 166 -16.80 0.33 -11.24
N VAL A 167 -15.67 0.50 -11.93
CA VAL A 167 -14.42 -0.22 -11.65
C VAL A 167 -13.87 0.17 -10.28
N LEU A 168 -13.84 1.45 -9.92
CA LEU A 168 -13.40 1.90 -8.59
C LEU A 168 -14.34 1.45 -7.48
N GLN A 169 -15.66 1.47 -7.72
CA GLN A 169 -16.65 0.96 -6.79
C GLN A 169 -16.47 -0.55 -6.57
N ARG A 170 -16.37 -1.33 -7.65
CA ARG A 170 -16.10 -2.77 -7.58
C ARG A 170 -14.74 -3.08 -6.95
N ARG A 171 -13.73 -2.23 -7.17
CA ARG A 171 -12.44 -2.29 -6.49
C ARG A 171 -12.59 -2.02 -4.99
N GLY A 172 -13.51 -1.15 -4.57
CA GLY A 172 -13.81 -0.88 -3.16
C GLY A 172 -14.67 -1.96 -2.48
N GLU A 173 -15.36 -2.81 -3.25
CA GLU A 173 -16.20 -3.88 -2.70
C GLU A 173 -15.36 -5.04 -2.14
N ARG A 174 -15.59 -5.35 -0.86
CA ARG A 174 -14.94 -6.43 -0.13
C ARG A 174 -15.98 -7.37 0.46
N ASP A 175 -15.74 -8.67 0.37
CA ASP A 175 -16.52 -9.70 1.04
C ASP A 175 -15.96 -9.95 2.44
N TYR A 176 -16.85 -10.14 3.41
CA TYR A 176 -16.52 -10.38 4.81
C TYR A 176 -16.91 -11.80 5.20
N PHE A 177 -15.94 -12.57 5.67
CA PHE A 177 -16.12 -13.95 6.14
C PHE A 177 -15.83 -13.99 7.64
N GLU A 178 -16.87 -14.14 8.45
CA GLU A 178 -16.73 -14.35 9.88
C GLU A 178 -16.18 -15.76 10.16
N PHE A 179 -15.38 -15.90 11.20
CA PHE A 179 -14.84 -17.17 11.60
C PHE A 179 -14.74 -17.31 13.12
N ASP A 180 -14.97 -18.53 13.56
CA ASP A 180 -14.75 -19.00 14.92
C ASP A 180 -13.72 -20.12 14.87
N LEU A 181 -12.52 -19.84 15.39
CA LEU A 181 -11.39 -20.76 15.34
C LEU A 181 -11.05 -21.25 16.73
N SER A 182 -11.22 -22.56 16.97
CA SER A 182 -10.70 -23.22 18.16
C SER A 182 -9.25 -23.65 17.99
N LYS A 183 -8.49 -23.63 19.08
CA LYS A 183 -7.07 -24.00 19.13
C LYS A 183 -6.91 -25.44 18.68
N SER A 184 -6.31 -25.63 17.51
CA SER A 184 -6.12 -26.95 16.93
C SER A 184 -4.94 -26.94 15.96
N LYS A 185 -4.46 -28.14 15.60
CA LYS A 185 -3.48 -28.29 14.50
C LYS A 185 -4.15 -28.38 13.13
N GLN A 186 -5.48 -28.52 13.13
CA GLN A 186 -6.27 -28.70 11.92
C GLN A 186 -6.47 -27.34 11.25
N PHE A 187 -6.53 -27.39 9.94
CA PHE A 187 -6.75 -26.23 9.09
C PHE A 187 -8.24 -26.18 8.71
N GLN A 188 -8.83 -25.01 8.84
CA GLN A 188 -10.23 -24.74 8.49
C GLN A 188 -10.26 -23.62 7.44
N ARG A 189 -11.11 -23.78 6.43
CA ARG A 189 -11.18 -22.83 5.32
C ARG A 189 -12.27 -21.79 5.55
N PHE A 190 -11.89 -20.51 5.41
CA PHE A 190 -12.77 -19.35 5.54
C PHE A 190 -12.52 -18.42 4.35
N GLY A 191 -13.48 -18.36 3.43
CA GLY A 191 -13.32 -17.64 2.18
C GLY A 191 -12.10 -18.12 1.36
N PRO A 192 -11.22 -17.20 0.90
CA PRO A 192 -10.04 -17.57 0.13
C PRO A 192 -8.89 -18.12 0.98
N LEU A 193 -8.97 -18.05 2.32
CA LEU A 193 -7.88 -18.41 3.21
C LEU A 193 -8.18 -19.70 3.97
N THR A 194 -7.13 -20.44 4.29
CA THR A 194 -7.23 -21.58 5.21
C THR A 194 -6.45 -21.25 6.48
N LEU A 195 -7.10 -21.30 7.64
CA LEU A 195 -6.58 -20.83 8.92
C LEU A 195 -6.52 -21.94 9.97
N SER A 196 -5.59 -21.82 10.92
CA SER A 196 -5.42 -22.74 12.04
C SER A 196 -4.85 -22.00 13.26
N LEU A 197 -5.62 -21.98 14.35
CA LEU A 197 -5.23 -21.33 15.59
C LEU A 197 -4.26 -22.22 16.38
N ARG A 198 -3.03 -21.77 16.57
CA ARG A 198 -1.98 -22.55 17.27
C ARG A 198 -1.91 -22.26 18.75
N ARG A 199 -2.08 -20.99 19.13
CA ARG A 199 -2.00 -20.55 20.52
C ARG A 199 -2.88 -19.34 20.74
N THR A 200 -3.39 -19.24 21.96
CA THR A 200 -4.17 -18.12 22.49
C THR A 200 -3.61 -17.75 23.86
N ASP A 201 -3.49 -16.47 24.11
CA ASP A 201 -3.16 -15.89 25.40
C ASP A 201 -4.18 -14.80 25.71
N ALA A 202 -5.29 -15.20 26.33
CA ALA A 202 -6.36 -14.29 26.71
C ALA A 202 -5.91 -13.26 27.77
N LYS A 203 -4.85 -13.54 28.53
CA LYS A 203 -4.33 -12.63 29.56
C LYS A 203 -3.57 -11.47 28.91
N HIS A 204 -2.81 -11.77 27.87
CA HIS A 204 -2.00 -10.78 27.14
C HIS A 204 -2.60 -10.40 25.78
N MET A 205 -3.87 -10.76 25.53
CA MET A 205 -4.64 -10.45 24.33
C MET A 205 -3.88 -10.71 23.03
N ASN A 206 -3.18 -11.84 22.94
CA ASN A 206 -2.46 -12.23 21.73
C ASN A 206 -2.72 -13.69 21.33
N TYR A 207 -2.43 -14.00 20.07
CA TYR A 207 -2.62 -15.32 19.50
C TYR A 207 -1.54 -15.64 18.45
N ASP A 208 -1.37 -16.94 18.19
CA ASP A 208 -0.55 -17.44 17.09
C ASP A 208 -1.46 -18.13 16.07
N LEU A 209 -1.36 -17.68 14.82
CA LEU A 209 -2.18 -18.15 13.70
C LEU A 209 -1.27 -18.72 12.61
N MET A 210 -1.59 -19.93 12.15
CA MET A 210 -1.07 -20.46 10.91
C MET A 210 -2.12 -20.30 9.82
N MET A 211 -1.68 -20.01 8.60
CA MET A 211 -2.55 -19.82 7.45
C MET A 211 -1.91 -20.40 6.20
N VAL A 212 -2.75 -20.78 5.24
CA VAL A 212 -2.34 -21.25 3.92
C VAL A 212 -3.02 -20.38 2.87
N VAL A 213 -2.22 -19.80 1.97
CA VAL A 213 -2.63 -18.91 0.89
C VAL A 213 -1.87 -19.32 -0.36
N ASP A 214 -2.57 -19.61 -1.47
CA ASP A 214 -1.96 -20.01 -2.75
C ASP A 214 -0.84 -21.05 -2.57
N ASP A 215 -1.14 -22.15 -1.86
CA ASP A 215 -0.23 -23.25 -1.51
C ASP A 215 0.97 -22.90 -0.60
N ASN A 216 1.12 -21.63 -0.22
CA ASN A 216 2.13 -21.17 0.72
C ASN A 216 1.60 -21.19 2.16
N GLN A 217 2.39 -21.77 3.08
CA GLN A 217 2.07 -21.73 4.51
C GLN A 217 2.75 -20.53 5.19
N LEU A 218 1.95 -19.67 5.82
CA LEU A 218 2.42 -18.54 6.59
C LEU A 218 2.11 -18.76 8.08
N ASN A 219 3.03 -18.30 8.93
CA ASN A 219 2.88 -18.37 10.38
C ASN A 219 3.02 -16.97 10.97
N LYS A 220 1.98 -16.49 11.65
CA LYS A 220 1.97 -15.23 12.38
C LYS A 220 1.87 -15.54 13.87
N LYS A 221 2.88 -15.13 14.62
CA LYS A 221 2.98 -15.38 16.06
C LYS A 221 2.77 -14.08 16.82
N ARG A 222 2.17 -14.18 18.00
CA ARG A 222 1.97 -13.06 18.94
C ARG A 222 1.27 -11.86 18.29
N VAL A 223 0.25 -12.14 17.49
CA VAL A 223 -0.61 -11.09 16.92
C VAL A 223 -1.56 -10.61 18.00
N ASN A 224 -1.73 -9.30 18.14
CA ASN A 224 -2.61 -8.74 19.17
C ASN A 224 -4.07 -8.72 18.72
N LEU A 225 -4.97 -8.54 19.69
CA LEU A 225 -6.38 -8.27 19.42
C LEU A 225 -6.53 -6.99 18.58
N TYR A 226 -7.45 -7.01 17.60
CA TYR A 226 -7.69 -5.94 16.62
C TYR A 226 -6.51 -5.58 15.71
N GLU A 227 -5.41 -6.34 15.75
CA GLU A 227 -4.30 -6.15 14.84
C GLU A 227 -4.64 -6.75 13.47
N PRO A 228 -4.66 -5.93 12.40
CA PRO A 228 -4.98 -6.43 11.08
C PRO A 228 -3.78 -7.18 10.47
N ILE A 229 -4.02 -8.39 10.00
CA ILE A 229 -3.04 -9.16 9.23
C ILE A 229 -3.35 -8.99 7.74
N TRP A 230 -2.46 -8.32 7.02
CA TRP A 230 -2.55 -8.16 5.58
C TRP A 230 -1.82 -9.28 4.85
N ILE A 231 -2.50 -9.92 3.91
CA ILE A 231 -1.98 -11.00 3.09
C ILE A 231 -2.16 -10.66 1.62
N HIS A 232 -1.05 -10.68 0.88
CA HIS A 232 -1.07 -10.51 -0.56
C HIS A 232 -1.15 -11.90 -1.21
N ALA A 233 -2.24 -12.16 -1.92
CA ALA A 233 -2.40 -13.33 -2.77
C ALA A 233 -2.02 -12.93 -4.20
N GLU A 234 -1.32 -13.80 -4.94
CA GLU A 234 -0.88 -13.49 -6.31
C GLU A 234 -2.07 -13.33 -7.26
N SER A 235 -3.19 -13.96 -6.93
CA SER A 235 -4.41 -13.95 -7.75
C SER A 235 -5.26 -12.68 -7.61
N SER A 236 -5.00 -11.84 -6.61
CA SER A 236 -5.78 -10.63 -6.32
C SER A 236 -4.89 -9.41 -6.13
N GLY A 237 -5.06 -8.37 -6.95
CA GLY A 237 -4.29 -7.12 -6.85
C GLY A 237 -4.48 -6.35 -5.55
N GLN A 238 -5.45 -6.75 -4.71
CA GLN A 238 -5.67 -6.19 -3.38
C GLN A 238 -5.40 -7.22 -2.28
N PRO A 239 -4.83 -6.79 -1.13
CA PRO A 239 -4.57 -7.70 -0.02
C PRO A 239 -5.85 -8.14 0.68
N VAL A 240 -5.88 -9.41 1.08
CA VAL A 240 -6.85 -9.95 2.03
C VAL A 240 -6.46 -9.51 3.44
N GLN A 241 -7.43 -9.13 4.25
CA GLN A 241 -7.23 -8.69 5.63
C GLN A 241 -7.86 -9.69 6.59
N ILE A 242 -7.18 -10.04 7.66
CA ILE A 242 -7.73 -10.82 8.77
C ILE A 242 -7.72 -9.94 10.01
N VAL A 243 -8.85 -9.87 10.71
CA VAL A 243 -8.95 -9.15 11.99
C VAL A 243 -9.60 -10.07 13.02
N VAL A 244 -9.00 -10.16 14.20
CA VAL A 244 -9.55 -10.88 15.34
C VAL A 244 -10.13 -9.86 16.33
N ASN A 245 -11.41 -10.04 16.64
CA ASN A 245 -12.19 -9.11 17.47
C ASN A 245 -12.37 -9.61 18.90
N LYS A 246 -12.20 -10.93 19.12
CA LYS A 246 -12.27 -11.52 20.47
C LYS A 246 -11.29 -12.67 20.59
N ILE A 247 -10.58 -12.72 21.72
CA ILE A 247 -9.69 -13.83 22.08
C ILE A 247 -10.23 -14.47 23.35
N GLY A 248 -10.60 -15.74 23.25
CA GLY A 248 -10.97 -16.61 24.37
C GLY A 248 -9.78 -17.43 24.86
N ARG A 249 -10.05 -18.37 25.78
CA ARG A 249 -9.01 -19.24 26.36
C ARG A 249 -8.37 -20.15 25.31
N ASN A 250 -9.18 -20.74 24.43
CA ASN A 250 -8.77 -21.68 23.40
C ASN A 250 -9.47 -21.39 22.05
N GLU A 251 -10.00 -20.19 21.88
CA GLU A 251 -10.74 -19.82 20.68
C GLU A 251 -10.49 -18.36 20.34
N VAL A 252 -10.69 -18.02 19.07
CA VAL A 252 -10.70 -16.65 18.58
C VAL A 252 -11.89 -16.44 17.66
N HIS A 253 -12.44 -15.24 17.69
CA HIS A 253 -13.51 -14.81 16.80
C HIS A 253 -13.04 -13.61 16.00
N GLY A 254 -13.31 -13.61 14.70
CA GLY A 254 -12.83 -12.57 13.82
C GLY A 254 -13.52 -12.60 12.47
N TYR A 255 -13.00 -11.80 11.56
CA TYR A 255 -13.46 -11.77 10.18
C TYR A 255 -12.29 -11.64 9.21
N ILE A 256 -12.52 -12.12 7.99
CA ILE A 256 -11.61 -11.99 6.85
C ILE A 256 -12.28 -11.08 5.85
N SER A 257 -11.62 -10.00 5.47
CA SER A 257 -12.06 -9.11 4.41
C SER A 257 -11.26 -9.39 3.15
N ALA A 258 -11.90 -9.95 2.13
CA ALA A 258 -11.28 -10.28 0.85
C ALA A 258 -11.84 -9.40 -0.29
N PRO A 259 -11.06 -9.13 -1.34
CA PRO A 259 -11.58 -8.46 -2.52
C PRO A 259 -12.66 -9.31 -3.19
N LYS A 260 -13.79 -8.70 -3.56
CA LYS A 260 -14.91 -9.41 -4.18
C LYS A 260 -14.67 -9.78 -5.64
N TYR A 261 -13.92 -8.94 -6.37
CA TYR A 261 -13.60 -9.14 -7.78
C TYR A 261 -12.10 -9.32 -7.97
N LYS A 262 -11.72 -10.21 -8.89
CA LYS A 262 -10.32 -10.38 -9.30
C LYS A 262 -9.89 -9.25 -10.22
N GLU A 263 -8.58 -8.98 -10.26
CA GLU A 263 -7.99 -7.96 -11.13
C GLU A 263 -8.36 -8.19 -12.61
N SER A 264 -8.42 -9.46 -13.04
CA SER A 264 -8.84 -9.86 -14.39
C SER A 264 -10.31 -9.54 -14.69
N GLU A 265 -11.20 -9.60 -13.70
CA GLU A 265 -12.62 -9.28 -13.86
C GLU A 265 -12.85 -7.76 -13.85
N LEU A 266 -12.05 -7.04 -13.06
CA LEU A 266 -12.01 -5.58 -13.07
C LEU A 266 -11.52 -5.06 -14.43
N ALA A 267 -10.46 -5.66 -14.99
CA ALA A 267 -9.94 -5.32 -16.31
C ALA A 267 -10.89 -5.70 -17.47
N ALA A 268 -11.58 -6.85 -17.38
CA ALA A 268 -12.58 -7.25 -18.35
C ALA A 268 -13.83 -6.33 -18.33
N ALA A 269 -14.18 -5.80 -17.16
CA ALA A 269 -15.23 -4.79 -17.03
C ALA A 269 -14.85 -3.46 -17.71
N SER A 270 -13.58 -3.05 -17.66
CA SER A 270 -13.07 -1.87 -18.38
C SER A 270 -13.02 -2.06 -19.91
N ALA A 271 -12.95 -3.31 -20.38
CA ALA A 271 -12.78 -3.64 -21.79
C ALA A 271 -14.11 -3.99 -22.52
N SER A 272 -15.23 -4.00 -21.81
CA SER A 272 -16.53 -4.39 -22.38
C SER A 272 -17.35 -3.15 -22.74
N PRO A 273 -17.46 -2.75 -24.02
CA PRO A 273 -18.54 -1.87 -24.43
C PRO A 273 -19.85 -2.63 -24.19
N ALA A 274 -20.65 -2.17 -23.24
CA ALA A 274 -21.99 -2.69 -23.00
C ALA A 274 -22.75 -2.73 -24.33
N THR A 275 -22.94 -3.91 -24.89
CA THR A 275 -23.84 -4.10 -26.02
C THR A 275 -25.23 -4.01 -25.44
N LEU A 276 -25.80 -2.79 -25.46
CA LEU A 276 -27.21 -2.55 -25.19
C LEU A 276 -28.00 -3.41 -26.19
N THR A 277 -28.59 -4.50 -25.72
CA THR A 277 -29.60 -5.23 -26.48
C THR A 277 -30.80 -4.31 -26.69
N PRO A 278 -31.18 -3.96 -27.92
CA PRO A 278 -32.36 -3.16 -28.16
C PRO A 278 -33.60 -3.99 -27.81
N VAL A 279 -34.46 -3.43 -26.96
CA VAL A 279 -35.85 -3.85 -26.81
C VAL A 279 -36.51 -3.79 -28.19
N SER A 280 -36.94 -4.94 -28.71
CA SER A 280 -37.87 -4.99 -29.84
C SER A 280 -39.21 -5.47 -29.35
N ASP A 281 -40.12 -4.50 -29.32
CA ASP A 281 -41.55 -4.57 -29.12
C ASP A 281 -42.27 -5.58 -30.04
N LYS A 282 -43.23 -6.29 -29.43
CA LYS A 282 -44.62 -6.43 -29.86
C LYS A 282 -44.94 -7.12 -31.21
N THR A 283 -45.59 -8.28 -31.12
CA THR A 283 -46.54 -8.77 -32.13
C THR A 283 -47.69 -9.47 -31.38
N GLN A 284 -48.70 -8.73 -30.93
CA GLN A 284 -50.00 -8.57 -31.58
C GLN A 284 -50.50 -9.87 -32.24
N THR A 285 -51.29 -10.59 -31.46
CA THR A 285 -52.16 -11.71 -31.80
C THR A 285 -53.12 -11.35 -32.94
N ASP A 286 -53.06 -12.10 -34.04
CA ASP A 286 -54.09 -12.18 -35.06
C ASP A 286 -55.22 -13.13 -34.57
N PRO A 287 -56.49 -12.68 -34.51
CA PRO A 287 -57.58 -13.44 -33.89
C PRO A 287 -58.26 -14.48 -34.80
N ASN A 288 -57.74 -14.80 -36.01
CA ASN A 288 -58.49 -15.63 -36.96
C ASN A 288 -57.87 -16.99 -37.33
N ARG A 289 -57.17 -17.66 -36.41
CA ARG A 289 -56.78 -19.06 -36.58
C ARG A 289 -57.54 -19.97 -35.60
N PRO A 290 -58.43 -20.86 -36.08
CA PRO A 290 -59.19 -21.76 -35.21
C PRO A 290 -58.28 -22.68 -34.38
N ASN A 291 -58.51 -22.55 -33.07
CA ASN A 291 -58.20 -23.44 -31.96
C ASN A 291 -57.73 -24.87 -32.31
N GLN A 292 -56.52 -25.22 -31.89
CA GLN A 292 -56.25 -26.55 -31.32
C GLN A 292 -55.68 -26.34 -29.91
N GLN A 293 -56.50 -26.65 -28.91
CA GLN A 293 -56.18 -26.63 -27.48
C GLN A 293 -55.71 -28.06 -27.07
N PRO A 294 -54.87 -28.22 -26.03
CA PRO A 294 -53.92 -29.32 -25.87
C PRO A 294 -54.40 -30.44 -24.94
N ASP A 295 -53.90 -31.67 -25.14
CA ASP A 295 -53.43 -32.61 -24.10
C ASP A 295 -52.80 -33.91 -24.69
N GLN A 296 -51.86 -34.52 -23.95
CA GLN A 296 -50.81 -35.51 -24.34
C GLN A 296 -51.25 -36.92 -24.81
N PRO A 297 -50.35 -37.74 -25.43
CA PRO A 297 -49.75 -38.90 -24.71
C PRO A 297 -48.29 -39.33 -25.10
N GLN A 298 -47.75 -40.24 -24.27
CA GLN A 298 -46.38 -40.77 -24.07
C GLN A 298 -45.71 -41.65 -25.17
N THR A 299 -44.41 -41.98 -24.91
CA THR A 299 -43.58 -43.18 -25.26
C THR A 299 -42.64 -43.06 -26.49
N GLN A 300 -41.38 -43.56 -26.55
CA GLN A 300 -40.70 -44.74 -25.96
C GLN A 300 -39.17 -44.55 -25.80
N GLN A 301 -38.57 -45.13 -24.74
CA GLN A 301 -37.13 -45.42 -24.55
C GLN A 301 -36.80 -46.87 -24.97
N PRO A 302 -35.56 -47.18 -25.40
CA PRO A 302 -34.98 -48.53 -25.33
C PRO A 302 -33.92 -48.70 -24.21
N PRO A 303 -33.61 -49.93 -23.78
CA PRO A 303 -33.33 -50.28 -22.38
C PRO A 303 -31.85 -50.41 -21.97
N THR A 304 -31.64 -50.25 -20.66
CA THR A 304 -30.45 -50.60 -19.87
C THR A 304 -30.29 -52.12 -19.68
N PRO A 305 -29.07 -52.68 -19.80
CA PRO A 305 -28.77 -54.02 -19.30
C PRO A 305 -28.65 -54.03 -17.76
N GLN A 306 -29.41 -54.93 -17.13
CA GLN A 306 -29.49 -55.14 -15.68
C GLN A 306 -28.33 -56.03 -15.18
N THR A 307 -27.89 -55.75 -13.95
CA THR A 307 -27.00 -56.59 -13.14
C THR A 307 -27.70 -57.90 -12.72
N PRO A 308 -27.11 -59.09 -12.90
CA PRO A 308 -27.61 -60.34 -12.32
C PRO A 308 -27.24 -60.49 -10.82
N PRO A 309 -28.04 -61.24 -10.03
CA PRO A 309 -27.97 -61.36 -8.57
C PRO A 309 -26.82 -62.27 -8.06
N PRO A 310 -26.47 -62.21 -6.75
CA PRO A 310 -25.39 -63.03 -6.17
C PRO A 310 -25.71 -64.53 -6.23
N GLN A 311 -24.72 -65.33 -6.64
CA GLN A 311 -24.81 -66.78 -6.74
C GLN A 311 -24.81 -67.45 -5.35
N PRO A 312 -25.58 -68.53 -5.16
CA PRO A 312 -25.58 -69.31 -3.92
C PRO A 312 -24.33 -70.20 -3.81
N GLU A 313 -23.79 -70.23 -2.59
CA GLU A 313 -22.75 -71.14 -2.11
C GLU A 313 -23.11 -72.61 -2.35
N SER A 314 -22.12 -73.44 -2.71
CA SER A 314 -22.23 -74.90 -2.70
C SER A 314 -20.85 -75.55 -2.47
N PRO A 315 -20.79 -76.76 -1.89
CA PRO A 315 -19.88 -77.07 -0.78
C PRO A 315 -18.53 -77.69 -1.17
N ARG A 316 -17.57 -77.59 -0.23
CA ARG A 316 -16.29 -78.31 -0.23
C ARG A 316 -16.48 -79.83 -0.41
N PRO A 317 -15.67 -80.49 -1.24
CA PRO A 317 -15.31 -81.88 -1.02
C PRO A 317 -13.97 -81.98 -0.28
N GLN A 318 -13.95 -82.85 0.73
CA GLN A 318 -12.75 -83.32 1.40
C GLN A 318 -11.96 -84.26 0.50
N LEU A 319 -10.64 -84.12 0.48
CA LEU A 319 -9.63 -85.18 0.40
C LEU A 319 -8.25 -84.58 0.69
#